data_AF-A0A133U6Y5-F1
#
_entry.id   AF-A0A133U6Y5-F1
#
_cell.length_a   1.000
_cell.length_b   1.000
_cell.length_c   1.000
_cell.angle_alpha   90.00
_cell.angle_beta   90.00
_cell.angle_gamma   90.00
#
_symmetry.space_group_name_H-M   'P 1'
#
loop_
_entity.id
_entity.type
_entity.pdbx_description
1 polymer ?
#
loop_
_entity_poly.entity_id
_entity_poly.type
_entity_poly.pdbx_seq_one_letter_code
_entity_poly.pdbx_strand_id
1 'polypeptide(L)'
;MEIRLCLKDKCIETVAEEKYEELAKELLKGENEEKEKKLEFLKDFLENADFNELRSSGYDGGQEMEVVISNKGSGFSVRKIK
;
A
#
# COMPACT_ATOMS: atom_id res chain seq x y z
N MET A 1 -8.24 -5.03 -7.56
CA MET A 1 -6.78 -5.19 -7.39
C MET A 1 -6.48 -5.24 -5.90
N GLU A 2 -5.50 -6.04 -5.50
CA GLU A 2 -5.07 -6.17 -4.10
C GLU A 2 -3.55 -6.08 -4.02
N ILE A 3 -3.02 -5.38 -3.02
CA ILE A 3 -1.58 -5.27 -2.74
C ILE A 3 -1.35 -5.64 -1.28
N ARG A 4 -0.34 -6.49 -1.06
CA ARG A 4 0.10 -6.90 0.27
C ARG A 4 1.24 -6.03 0.72
N LEU A 5 1.14 -5.47 1.92
CA LEU A 5 2.20 -4.72 2.58
C LEU A 5 2.52 -5.40 3.91
N CYS A 6 3.79 -5.35 4.30
CA CYS A 6 4.24 -5.85 5.59
C CYS A 6 4.67 -4.65 6.43
N LEU A 7 3.90 -4.35 7.47
CA LEU A 7 4.21 -3.25 8.39
C LEU A 7 5.16 -3.78 9.44
N LYS A 8 6.36 -3.20 9.50
CA LYS A 8 7.39 -3.55 10.48
C LYS A 8 8.16 -2.28 10.86
N ASP A 9 7.95 -1.80 12.08
CA ASP A 9 8.55 -0.56 12.61
C ASP A 9 8.23 0.71 11.77
N LYS A 10 7.31 0.58 10.81
CA LYS A 10 6.94 1.60 9.84
C LYS A 10 5.43 1.55 9.61
N CYS A 11 4.82 2.73 9.56
CA CYS A 11 3.40 2.86 9.31
C CYS A 11 3.04 2.51 7.86
N ILE A 12 1.76 2.24 7.63
CA ILE A 12 1.25 1.84 6.31
C ILE A 12 1.54 2.83 5.18
N GLU A 13 1.55 4.13 5.48
CA GLU A 13 1.93 5.19 4.55
C GLU A 13 3.37 4.97 4.05
N THR A 14 4.33 4.88 4.96
CA THR A 14 5.75 4.69 4.64
C THR A 14 5.99 3.38 3.87
N VAL A 15 5.37 2.28 4.28
CA VAL A 15 5.54 0.99 3.60
C VAL A 15 4.91 1.03 2.20
N ALA A 16 3.78 1.73 2.02
CA ALA A 16 3.17 1.92 0.72
C ALA A 16 4.05 2.78 -0.20
N GLU A 17 4.68 3.84 0.31
CA GLU A 17 5.64 4.67 -0.42
C GLU A 17 6.85 3.85 -0.87
N GLU A 18 7.47 3.09 0.04
CA GLU A 18 8.59 2.20 -0.31
C GLU A 18 8.19 1.22 -1.41
N LYS A 19 6.98 0.66 -1.32
CA LYS A 19 6.50 -0.28 -2.34
C LYS A 19 6.25 0.37 -3.69
N TYR A 20 5.73 1.60 -3.68
CA TYR A 20 5.53 2.41 -4.87
C TYR A 20 6.88 2.69 -5.55
N GLU A 21 7.89 3.11 -4.80
CA GLU A 21 9.24 3.35 -5.32
C GLU A 21 9.89 2.08 -5.89
N GLU A 22 9.74 0.94 -5.23
CA GLU A 22 10.21 -0.34 -5.74
C GLU A 22 9.58 -0.64 -7.11
N LEU A 23 8.26 -0.56 -7.20
CA LEU A 23 7.52 -0.83 -8.44
C LEU A 23 7.89 0.17 -9.55
N ALA A 24 8.08 1.44 -9.22
CA ALA A 24 8.55 2.46 -10.16
C ALA A 24 9.93 2.09 -10.74
N LYS A 25 10.87 1.73 -9.86
CA LYS A 25 12.22 1.30 -10.26
C LYS A 25 12.19 0.02 -11.10
N GLU A 26 11.26 -0.89 -10.84
CA GLU A 26 11.10 -2.11 -11.64
C GLU A 26 10.49 -1.83 -13.01
N LEU A 27 9.51 -0.92 -13.12
CA LEU A 27 8.93 -0.49 -14.40
C LEU A 27 9.96 0.20 -15.31
N LEU A 28 10.89 0.95 -14.73
CA LEU A 28 12.01 1.54 -15.49
C LEU A 28 12.95 0.48 -16.10
N LYS A 29 12.95 -0.75 -15.58
CA LYS A 29 13.81 -1.85 -16.07
C LYS A 29 13.12 -2.74 -17.10
N GLY A 30 11.82 -2.55 -17.35
CA GLY A 30 11.07 -3.28 -18.37
C GLY A 30 9.56 -3.06 -18.26
N GLU A 31 8.86 -3.19 -19.39
CA GLU A 31 7.41 -3.03 -19.44
C GLU A 31 6.70 -4.19 -18.75
N ASN A 32 5.91 -3.87 -17.72
CA ASN A 32 5.05 -4.83 -17.03
C ASN A 32 3.73 -4.16 -16.68
N GLU A 33 2.72 -4.37 -17.52
CA GLU A 33 1.39 -3.78 -17.38
C GLU A 33 0.74 -4.08 -16.01
N GLU A 34 1.05 -5.23 -15.40
CA GLU A 34 0.53 -5.53 -14.06
C GLU A 34 1.17 -4.65 -12.98
N LYS A 35 2.47 -4.37 -13.09
CA LYS A 35 3.17 -3.49 -12.16
C LYS A 35 2.73 -2.04 -12.34
N GLU A 36 2.44 -1.62 -13.57
CA GLU A 36 1.93 -0.28 -13.86
C GLU A 36 0.58 -0.05 -13.17
N LYS A 37 -0.36 -1.00 -13.34
CA LYS A 37 -1.66 -0.96 -12.65
C LYS A 37 -1.52 -0.95 -11.13
N LYS A 38 -0.57 -1.73 -10.58
CA LYS A 38 -0.27 -1.75 -9.13
C LYS A 38 0.31 -0.41 -8.66
N LEU A 39 1.16 0.20 -9.47
CA LEU A 39 1.77 1.49 -9.19
C LEU A 39 0.73 2.61 -9.18
N GLU A 40 -0.13 2.67 -10.18
CA GLU A 40 -1.25 3.61 -10.21
C GLU A 40 -2.18 3.44 -9.00
N PHE A 41 -2.49 2.19 -8.64
CA PHE A 41 -3.30 1.90 -7.46
C PHE A 41 -2.62 2.35 -6.15
N LEU A 42 -1.30 2.15 -6.00
CA LEU A 42 -0.56 2.64 -4.84
C LEU A 42 -0.51 4.17 -4.81
N LYS A 43 -0.36 4.81 -5.96
CA LYS A 43 -0.38 6.28 -6.07
C LYS A 43 -1.72 6.82 -5.60
N ASP A 44 -2.82 6.27 -6.11
CA ASP A 44 -4.18 6.65 -5.72
C ASP A 44 -4.42 6.42 -4.23
N PHE A 45 -3.93 5.29 -3.68
CA PHE A 45 -3.98 5.02 -2.24
C PHE A 45 -3.18 6.05 -1.43
N LEU A 46 -1.96 6.39 -1.84
CA LEU A 46 -1.12 7.38 -1.18
C LEU A 46 -1.71 8.81 -1.23
N GLU A 47 -2.45 9.14 -2.28
CA GLU A 47 -3.07 10.47 -2.43
C GLU A 47 -4.43 10.59 -1.74
N ASN A 48 -5.22 9.52 -1.71
CA ASN A 48 -6.63 9.57 -1.29
C ASN A 48 -6.96 8.78 0.00
N ALA A 49 -6.05 7.95 0.52
CA ALA A 49 -6.33 7.20 1.74
C ALA A 49 -6.23 8.06 3.00
N ASP A 50 -7.10 7.78 3.98
CA ASP A 50 -7.08 8.45 5.28
C ASP A 50 -6.05 7.79 6.21
N PHE A 51 -4.79 8.23 6.11
CA PHE A 51 -3.71 7.70 6.94
C PHE A 51 -3.85 8.01 8.43
N ASN A 52 -4.63 9.05 8.77
CA ASN A 52 -4.90 9.38 10.16
C ASN A 52 -5.78 8.29 10.79
N GLU A 53 -6.88 7.93 10.13
CA GLU A 53 -7.76 6.84 10.55
C GLU A 53 -7.03 5.49 10.55
N LEU A 54 -6.19 5.22 9.53
CA LEU A 54 -5.42 3.98 9.46
C LEU A 54 -4.42 3.86 10.62
N ARG A 55 -3.65 4.92 10.92
CA ARG A 55 -2.74 4.92 12.07
C ARG A 55 -3.51 4.72 13.38
N SER A 56 -4.64 5.41 13.55
CA SER A 56 -5.48 5.24 14.75
C SER A 56 -6.12 3.85 14.88
N SER A 57 -6.30 3.14 13.76
CA SER A 57 -6.81 1.77 13.71
C SER A 57 -5.71 0.70 13.93
N GLY A 58 -4.49 1.14 14.28
CA GLY A 58 -3.36 0.26 14.56
C GLY A 58 -2.64 -0.25 13.31
N TYR A 59 -2.57 0.58 12.26
CA TYR A 59 -1.68 0.41 11.10
C TYR A 59 -0.46 1.35 11.18
N ASP A 60 -0.05 1.71 12.39
CA ASP A 60 1.07 2.61 12.70
C ASP A 60 2.45 1.93 12.62
N GLY A 61 2.50 0.60 12.56
CA GLY A 61 3.75 -0.16 12.45
C GLY A 61 4.40 -0.52 13.78
N GLY A 62 3.78 -0.19 14.92
CA GLY A 62 4.25 -0.57 16.25
C GLY A 62 4.22 -2.08 16.53
N GLN A 63 3.56 -2.86 15.68
CA GLN A 63 3.63 -4.33 15.68
C GLN A 63 3.84 -4.84 14.26
N GLU A 64 4.63 -5.91 14.12
CA GLU A 64 4.79 -6.59 12.83
C GLU A 64 3.44 -7.17 12.40
N MET A 65 2.93 -6.75 11.25
CA MET A 65 1.66 -7.24 10.72
C MET A 65 1.62 -7.23 9.20
N GLU A 66 0.92 -8.20 8.63
CA GLU A 66 0.66 -8.23 7.20
C GLU A 66 -0.72 -7.64 6.90
N VAL A 67 -0.76 -6.70 5.96
CA VAL A 67 -1.98 -6.03 5.55
C VAL A 67 -2.22 -6.16 4.06
N VAL A 68 -3.49 -6.21 3.68
CA VAL A 68 -3.92 -6.17 2.28
C VAL A 68 -4.70 -4.89 2.05
N ILE A 69 -4.27 -4.12 1.07
CA ILE A 69 -5.00 -2.97 0.53
C ILE A 69 -5.75 -3.44 -0.72
N SER A 70 -7.05 -3.15 -0.78
CA SER A 70 -7.89 -3.44 -1.94
C SER A 70 -8.79 -2.26 -2.30
N ASN A 71 -9.12 -2.13 -3.59
CA ASN A 71 -10.12 -1.16 -4.03
C ASN A 71 -11.52 -1.67 -3.69
N LYS A 72 -12.34 -0.83 -3.05
CA LYS A 72 -13.73 -1.13 -2.72
C LYS A 72 -14.66 -0.07 -3.34
N GLY A 73 -14.79 -0.07 -4.66
CA GLY A 73 -15.79 0.71 -5.41
C GLY A 73 -15.55 2.22 -5.40
N SER A 74 -15.66 2.87 -4.24
CA SER A 74 -15.50 4.32 -4.03
C SER A 74 -14.43 4.66 -2.99
N GLY A 75 -13.61 3.69 -2.56
CA GLY A 75 -12.51 3.94 -1.64
C GLY A 75 -11.60 2.73 -1.48
N PHE A 76 -10.73 2.78 -0.48
CA PHE A 76 -9.78 1.72 -0.16
C PHE A 76 -10.25 0.92 1.04
N SER A 77 -9.91 -0.35 1.07
CA SER A 77 -10.08 -1.21 2.24
C SER A 77 -8.73 -1.79 2.64
N VAL A 78 -8.38 -1.58 3.89
CA VAL A 78 -7.17 -2.16 4.50
C VAL A 78 -7.62 -3.19 5.52
N ARG A 79 -7.11 -4.41 5.39
CA ARG A 79 -7.38 -5.50 6.34
C ARG A 79 -6.10 -6.19 6.76
N LYS A 80 -6.01 -6.54 8.04
CA LYS A 80 -4.96 -7.39 8.60
C LYS A 80 -5.21 -8.84 8.18
N ILE A 81 -4.15 -9.53 7.75
CA ILE A 81 -4.21 -10.94 7.37
C ILE A 81 -3.32 -11.83 8.24
N LYS A 82 -2.37 -11.24 8.98
CA LYS A 82 -1.51 -11.96 9.92
C LYS A 82 -0.92 -11.03 10.97
#